data_AF-A0A800AYZ7-F1
#
_entry.id   AF-A0A800AYZ7-F1
#
_cell.length_a   1.000
_cell.length_b   1.000
_cell.length_c   1.000
_cell.angle_alpha   90.00
_cell.angle_beta   90.00
_cell.angle_gamma   90.00
#
_symmetry.space_group_name_H-M   'P 1'
#
loop_
_entity.id
_entity.type
_entity.pdbx_description
1 polymer ?
#
loop_
_entity_poly.entity_id
_entity_poly.type
_entity_poly.pdbx_seq_one_letter_code
_entity_poly.pdbx_strand_id
1 'polypeptide(L)'
;MKINTLLLFTFILLSQYLFSQDIDMYKRKVDDKIKVPDIYQNMFYEDYQLLSRDIRMMDMSYAVFVPGYIHFKAKENKRGYQILASRLVGYAGLTTYYFRRQNQNKRLLDYVQGRDKDLDVNDKALFIGSLTLVFSSYLYDWIHGKHILEKKQEEIRYKYGIKFKMEKSLSFISNPDYPSVSITLNF
;
A
#
# COMPACT_ATOMS: atom_id res chain seq x y z
N MET A 1 21.83 26.48 24.10
CA MET A 1 20.43 26.01 23.94
C MET A 1 20.47 24.53 23.58
N LYS A 2 20.06 23.60 24.45
CA LYS A 2 20.10 22.16 24.14
C LYS A 2 18.88 21.82 23.29
N ILE A 3 19.10 21.52 22.01
CA ILE A 3 18.05 21.01 21.12
C ILE A 3 17.64 19.64 21.63
N ASN A 4 16.35 19.48 21.93
CA ASN A 4 15.80 18.25 22.45
C ASN A 4 15.83 17.19 21.33
N THR A 5 16.64 16.16 21.49
CA THR A 5 16.89 15.13 20.46
C THR A 5 15.62 14.38 20.05
N LEU A 6 14.64 14.26 20.96
CA LEU A 6 13.30 13.73 20.68
C LEU A 6 12.53 14.60 19.66
N LEU A 7 12.67 15.92 19.78
CA LEU A 7 12.03 16.90 18.89
C LEU A 7 12.67 16.88 17.50
N LEU A 8 13.98 16.65 17.44
CA LEU A 8 14.71 16.46 16.19
C LEU A 8 14.28 15.17 15.48
N PHE A 9 14.13 14.07 16.23
CA PHE A 9 13.71 12.78 15.69
C PHE A 9 12.27 12.80 15.18
N THR A 10 11.37 13.48 15.90
CA THR A 10 9.99 13.68 15.47
C THR A 10 9.91 14.57 14.24
N PHE A 11 10.72 15.62 14.14
CA PHE A 11 10.79 16.46 12.94
C PHE A 11 11.34 15.72 11.72
N ILE A 12 12.33 14.84 11.91
CA ILE A 12 12.87 13.97 10.85
C ILE A 12 11.81 12.97 10.39
N LEU A 13 11.05 12.36 11.30
CA LEU A 13 9.94 11.48 10.92
C LEU A 13 8.84 12.25 10.19
N LEU A 14 8.48 13.45 10.65
CA LEU A 14 7.48 14.31 10.03
C LEU A 14 7.89 14.76 8.62
N SER A 15 9.18 15.00 8.39
CA SER A 15 9.68 15.36 7.06
C SER A 15 9.56 14.18 6.08
N GLN A 16 9.76 12.92 6.52
CA GLN A 16 9.50 11.75 5.67
C GLN A 16 8.03 11.67 5.22
N TYR A 17 7.07 12.10 6.05
CA TYR A 17 5.65 12.14 5.66
C TYR A 17 5.34 13.20 4.61
N LEU A 18 6.03 14.35 4.64
CA LEU A 18 5.87 15.43 3.66
C LEU A 18 6.53 15.10 2.31
N PHE A 19 7.42 14.10 2.27
CA PHE A 19 8.04 13.55 1.06
C PHE A 19 7.33 12.29 0.52
N SER A 20 6.03 12.12 0.76
CA SER A 20 5.21 11.13 0.06
C SER A 20 4.96 11.48 -1.43
N GLN A 21 5.95 12.07 -2.10
CA GLN A 21 6.01 12.13 -3.55
C GLN A 21 6.18 10.69 -4.03
N ASP A 22 5.31 10.21 -4.93
CA ASP A 22 5.64 9.04 -5.72
C ASP A 22 7.05 9.32 -6.29
N ILE A 23 8.04 8.49 -5.94
CA ILE A 23 9.37 8.62 -6.51
C ILE A 23 9.22 8.16 -7.96
N ASP A 24 8.69 9.06 -8.79
CA ASP A 24 8.83 8.98 -10.22
C ASP A 24 10.32 9.16 -10.47
N MET A 25 11.07 8.05 -10.49
CA MET A 25 12.51 8.02 -10.76
C MET A 25 12.87 8.75 -12.08
N TYR A 26 11.86 9.01 -12.91
CA TYR A 26 11.94 9.82 -14.11
C TYR A 26 11.03 11.05 -13.98
N LYS A 27 11.61 12.24 -14.04
CA LYS A 27 10.87 13.48 -14.26
C LYS A 27 10.14 13.33 -15.61
N ARG A 28 8.81 13.27 -15.61
CA ARG A 28 7.99 13.16 -16.84
C ARG A 28 8.20 14.42 -17.69
N LYS A 29 9.13 14.34 -18.66
CA LYS A 29 9.66 15.51 -19.41
C LYS A 29 9.04 15.71 -20.80
N VAL A 30 8.05 14.92 -21.20
CA VAL A 30 7.52 14.91 -22.57
C VAL A 30 6.01 15.11 -22.55
N ASP A 31 5.53 16.03 -23.40
CA ASP A 31 4.13 16.26 -23.73
C ASP A 31 3.38 14.91 -23.87
N ASP A 32 2.29 14.76 -23.10
CA ASP A 32 1.46 13.56 -22.95
C ASP A 32 0.65 13.21 -24.22
N LYS A 33 1.11 13.61 -25.41
CA LYS A 33 0.69 13.04 -26.69
C LYS A 33 1.24 11.63 -26.89
N ILE A 34 1.30 10.85 -25.82
CA ILE A 34 1.25 9.40 -25.91
C ILE A 34 -0.04 9.14 -26.67
N LYS A 35 0.05 8.65 -27.91
CA LYS A 35 -1.10 8.00 -28.54
C LYS A 35 -1.53 6.96 -27.54
N VAL A 36 -2.64 7.21 -26.84
CA VAL A 36 -3.31 6.20 -26.03
C VAL A 36 -3.34 4.96 -26.92
N PRO A 37 -2.79 3.81 -26.48
CA PRO A 37 -2.88 2.60 -27.28
C PRO A 37 -4.35 2.44 -27.62
N ASP A 38 -4.67 2.22 -28.89
CA ASP A 38 -6.05 2.17 -29.35
C ASP A 38 -6.85 1.33 -28.36
N ILE A 39 -7.84 1.94 -27.72
CA ILE A 39 -8.76 1.23 -26.85
C ILE A 39 -9.28 0.10 -27.73
N TYR A 40 -8.98 -1.15 -27.36
CA TYR A 40 -9.45 -2.29 -28.13
C TYR A 40 -10.95 -2.11 -28.26
N GLN A 41 -11.44 -1.96 -29.50
CA GLN A 41 -12.85 -1.63 -29.77
C GLN A 41 -13.81 -2.68 -29.18
N ASN A 42 -13.27 -3.85 -28.83
CA ASN A 42 -13.96 -5.01 -28.30
C ASN A 42 -13.70 -5.21 -26.78
N MET A 43 -13.04 -4.26 -26.10
CA MET A 43 -12.72 -4.35 -24.67
C MET A 43 -13.96 -4.04 -23.83
N PHE A 44 -14.27 -4.94 -22.90
CA PHE A 44 -15.33 -4.69 -21.92
C PHE A 44 -14.96 -3.52 -21.01
N TYR A 45 -15.95 -2.69 -20.67
CA TYR A 45 -15.76 -1.52 -19.81
C TYR A 45 -15.11 -1.87 -18.46
N GLU A 46 -15.43 -3.03 -17.91
CA GLU A 46 -14.87 -3.49 -16.64
C GLU A 46 -13.37 -3.82 -16.70
N ASP A 47 -12.93 -4.38 -17.83
CA ASP A 47 -11.53 -4.68 -18.12
C ASP A 47 -10.76 -3.37 -18.29
N TYR A 48 -11.34 -2.40 -19.02
CA TYR A 48 -10.76 -1.06 -19.17
C TYR A 48 -10.60 -0.36 -17.82
N GLN A 49 -11.64 -0.36 -16.99
CA GLN A 49 -11.58 0.24 -15.66
C GLN A 49 -10.52 -0.39 -14.75
N LEU A 50 -10.27 -1.69 -14.85
CA LEU A 50 -9.22 -2.36 -14.07
C LEU A 50 -7.83 -2.03 -14.61
N LEU A 51 -7.69 -1.99 -15.94
CA LEU A 51 -6.45 -1.67 -16.62
C LEU A 51 -6.00 -0.21 -16.39
N SER A 52 -6.95 0.71 -16.24
CA SER A 52 -6.69 2.13 -16.00
C SER A 52 -6.42 2.48 -14.52
N ARG A 53 -6.51 1.52 -13.60
CA ARG A 53 -6.25 1.76 -12.17
C ARG A 53 -4.76 1.70 -11.88
N ASP A 54 -4.30 2.61 -11.04
CA ASP A 54 -2.92 2.63 -10.55
C ASP A 54 -2.92 2.68 -9.02
N ILE A 55 -1.93 2.04 -8.38
CA ILE A 55 -1.76 2.05 -6.93
C ILE A 55 -0.47 2.80 -6.60
N ARG A 56 -0.66 4.01 -6.07
CA ARG A 56 0.41 4.95 -5.73
C ARG A 56 0.71 4.96 -4.24
N MET A 57 1.79 5.62 -3.83
CA MET A 57 2.12 5.78 -2.41
C MET A 57 1.02 6.53 -1.64
N MET A 58 0.30 7.44 -2.29
CA MET A 58 -0.88 8.07 -1.69
C MET A 58 -2.00 7.05 -1.41
N ASP A 59 -2.18 6.03 -2.26
CA ASP A 59 -3.18 4.99 -2.01
C ASP A 59 -2.81 4.14 -0.77
N MET A 60 -1.51 3.98 -0.50
CA MET A 60 -1.03 3.35 0.72
C MET A 60 -1.46 4.13 1.97
N SER A 61 -1.33 5.46 1.97
CA SER A 61 -1.76 6.28 3.11
C SER A 61 -3.28 6.25 3.29
N TYR A 62 -4.06 6.22 2.21
CA TYR A 62 -5.51 6.01 2.28
C TYR A 62 -5.88 4.66 2.90
N ALA A 63 -5.11 3.59 2.62
CA ALA A 63 -5.33 2.28 3.23
C ALA A 63 -5.12 2.28 4.75
N VAL A 64 -4.40 3.25 5.32
CA VAL A 64 -4.33 3.45 6.78
C VAL A 64 -5.68 3.89 7.33
N PHE A 65 -6.44 4.72 6.62
CA PHE A 65 -7.73 5.24 7.11
C PHE A 65 -8.90 4.35 6.73
N VAL A 66 -8.84 3.76 5.54
CA VAL A 66 -9.91 2.93 4.98
C VAL A 66 -9.40 1.49 4.88
N PRO A 67 -9.74 0.61 5.86
CA PRO A 67 -9.43 -0.82 5.78
C PRO A 67 -9.93 -1.46 4.48
N GLY A 68 -9.07 -2.19 3.79
CA GLY A 68 -9.46 -2.92 2.57
C GLY A 68 -9.50 -2.04 1.32
N TYR A 69 -9.09 -0.77 1.39
CA TYR A 69 -9.16 0.19 0.29
C TYR A 69 -8.53 -0.33 -1.00
N ILE A 70 -7.35 -0.95 -0.89
CA ILE A 70 -6.63 -1.46 -2.06
C ILE A 70 -7.33 -2.68 -2.64
N HIS A 71 -7.84 -3.59 -1.80
CA HIS A 71 -8.67 -4.71 -2.28
C HIS A 71 -9.98 -4.25 -2.94
N PHE A 72 -10.66 -3.22 -2.42
CA PHE A 72 -11.82 -2.62 -3.08
C PHE A 72 -11.44 -1.99 -4.43
N LYS A 73 -10.28 -1.32 -4.49
CA LYS A 73 -9.69 -0.82 -5.74
C LYS A 73 -9.29 -1.94 -6.70
N ALA A 74 -9.01 -3.14 -6.22
CA ALA A 74 -8.77 -4.33 -7.05
C ALA A 74 -10.05 -5.11 -7.43
N LYS A 75 -11.26 -4.57 -7.14
CA LYS A 75 -12.55 -5.28 -7.27
C LYS A 75 -12.56 -6.62 -6.52
N GLU A 76 -11.92 -6.69 -5.36
CA GLU A 76 -11.92 -7.86 -4.45
C GLU A 76 -12.68 -7.58 -3.16
N ASN A 77 -13.98 -7.34 -3.29
CA ASN A 77 -14.83 -6.91 -2.17
C ASN A 77 -14.80 -7.89 -1.00
N LYS A 78 -14.83 -9.20 -1.25
CA LYS A 78 -14.80 -10.23 -0.20
C LYS A 78 -13.56 -10.10 0.69
N ARG A 79 -12.37 -9.94 0.11
CA ARG A 79 -11.12 -9.76 0.86
C ARG A 79 -11.06 -8.39 1.53
N GLY A 80 -11.54 -7.34 0.86
CA GLY A 80 -11.66 -6.01 1.45
C GLY A 80 -12.48 -6.02 2.74
N TYR A 81 -13.64 -6.68 2.75
CA TYR A 81 -14.46 -6.83 3.96
C TYR A 81 -13.80 -7.68 5.05
N GLN A 82 -13.01 -8.69 4.69
CA GLN A 82 -12.25 -9.48 5.68
C GLN A 82 -11.17 -8.63 6.38
N ILE A 83 -10.49 -7.76 5.63
CA ILE A 83 -9.50 -6.82 6.18
C ILE A 83 -10.18 -5.76 7.06
N LEU A 84 -11.36 -5.29 6.65
CA LEU A 84 -12.15 -4.39 7.49
C LEU A 84 -12.52 -5.06 8.81
N ALA A 85 -13.04 -6.28 8.76
CA ALA A 85 -13.38 -7.04 9.97
C ALA A 85 -12.15 -7.27 10.87
N SER A 86 -10.99 -7.61 10.31
CA SER A 86 -9.77 -7.79 11.10
C SER A 86 -9.33 -6.47 11.75
N ARG A 87 -9.32 -5.35 11.03
CA ARG A 87 -9.01 -4.05 11.64
C ARG A 87 -9.98 -3.63 12.73
N LEU A 88 -11.27 -3.92 12.58
CA LEU A 88 -12.25 -3.69 13.64
C LEU A 88 -11.93 -4.49 14.90
N VAL A 89 -11.56 -5.77 14.77
CA VAL A 89 -11.13 -6.61 15.90
C VAL A 89 -9.88 -6.03 16.55
N GLY A 90 -8.90 -5.58 15.77
CA GLY A 90 -7.70 -4.92 16.28
C GLY A 90 -8.01 -3.65 17.06
N TYR A 91 -8.90 -2.78 16.55
CA TYR A 91 -9.32 -1.58 17.26
C TYR A 91 -10.14 -1.87 18.51
N ALA A 92 -11.00 -2.88 18.49
CA ALA A 92 -11.71 -3.34 19.68
C ALA A 92 -10.73 -3.80 20.77
N GLY A 93 -9.67 -4.53 20.40
CA GLY A 93 -8.61 -4.94 21.33
C GLY A 93 -7.82 -3.75 21.91
N LEU A 94 -7.47 -2.76 21.09
CA LEU A 94 -6.78 -1.55 21.55
C LEU A 94 -7.66 -0.67 22.47
N THR A 95 -8.93 -0.51 22.12
CA THR A 95 -9.88 0.28 22.92
C THR A 95 -10.19 -0.39 24.25
N THR A 96 -10.41 -1.71 24.26
CA THR A 96 -10.61 -2.46 25.52
C THR A 96 -9.38 -2.38 26.42
N TYR A 97 -8.17 -2.48 25.87
CA TYR A 97 -6.93 -2.24 26.61
C TYR A 97 -6.86 -0.81 27.17
N TYR A 98 -7.19 0.21 26.37
CA TYR A 98 -7.20 1.61 26.80
C TYR A 98 -8.14 1.85 27.98
N PHE A 99 -9.40 1.38 27.89
CA PHE A 99 -10.39 1.54 28.96
C PHE A 99 -9.99 0.81 30.25
N ARG A 100 -9.45 -0.41 30.15
CA ARG A 100 -8.94 -1.15 31.31
C ARG A 100 -7.83 -0.37 32.01
N ARG A 101 -6.92 0.24 31.25
CA ARG A 101 -5.80 0.99 31.83
C ARG A 101 -6.21 2.33 32.42
N GLN A 102 -7.14 3.02 31.78
CA GLN A 102 -7.74 4.24 32.31
C GLN A 102 -8.40 3.98 33.66
N ASN A 103 -9.15 2.88 33.80
CA ASN A 103 -9.78 2.50 35.06
C ASN A 103 -8.77 2.19 36.18
N GLN A 104 -7.54 1.78 35.83
CA GLN A 104 -6.45 1.53 36.76
C GLN A 104 -5.60 2.78 37.07
N ASN A 105 -5.98 3.96 36.56
CA ASN A 105 -5.23 5.22 36.70
C ASN A 105 -3.78 5.17 36.17
N LYS A 106 -3.46 4.20 35.30
CA LYS A 106 -2.13 4.04 34.70
C LYS A 106 -2.11 4.67 33.31
N ARG A 107 -1.05 5.43 32.97
CA ARG A 107 -0.94 6.09 31.66
C ARG A 107 -0.34 5.13 30.62
N LEU A 108 -0.90 5.15 29.40
CA LEU A 108 -0.35 4.41 28.24
C LEU A 108 1.15 4.69 27.99
N LEU A 109 1.56 5.94 28.21
CA LEU A 109 2.93 6.41 27.98
C LEU A 109 3.96 5.75 28.91
N ASP A 110 3.55 5.29 30.10
CA ASP A 110 4.47 4.65 31.05
C ASP A 110 4.90 3.25 30.59
N TYR A 111 4.07 2.57 29.78
CA TYR A 111 4.40 1.30 29.14
C TYR A 111 5.39 1.47 27.99
N VAL A 112 5.13 2.40 27.06
CA VAL A 112 6.04 2.68 25.93
C VAL A 112 7.43 3.07 26.43
N GLN A 113 7.49 3.71 27.60
CA GLN A 113 8.72 4.16 28.23
C GLN A 113 9.34 3.13 29.18
N GLY A 114 8.79 1.92 29.27
CA GLY A 114 9.31 0.82 30.08
C GLY A 114 9.30 1.07 31.60
N ARG A 115 8.53 2.05 32.07
CA ARG A 115 8.46 2.48 33.48
C ARG A 115 7.50 1.63 34.30
N ASP A 116 6.62 0.88 33.66
CA ASP A 116 5.66 -0.03 34.29
C ASP A 116 6.14 -1.48 34.14
N LYS A 117 6.71 -2.05 35.22
CA LYS A 117 7.26 -3.41 35.23
C LYS A 117 6.25 -4.48 35.64
N ASP A 118 5.14 -4.09 36.27
CA ASP A 118 4.03 -4.98 36.68
C ASP A 118 2.88 -4.90 35.67
N LEU A 119 3.12 -5.40 34.45
CA LEU A 119 2.06 -5.65 33.48
C LEU A 119 1.53 -7.07 33.64
N ASP A 120 0.22 -7.21 33.74
CA ASP A 120 -0.43 -8.49 33.55
C ASP A 120 -0.08 -9.03 32.15
N VAL A 121 0.28 -10.31 32.08
CA VAL A 121 0.71 -10.97 30.84
C VAL A 121 -0.41 -10.88 29.80
N ASN A 122 -1.67 -10.95 30.23
CA ASN A 122 -2.82 -10.87 29.34
C ASN A 122 -2.97 -9.46 28.76
N ASP A 123 -2.82 -8.40 29.56
CA ASP A 123 -2.91 -7.02 29.08
C ASP A 123 -1.79 -6.70 28.08
N LYS A 124 -0.58 -7.23 28.31
CA LYS A 124 0.54 -7.10 27.35
C LYS A 124 0.23 -7.82 26.03
N ALA A 125 -0.28 -9.05 26.12
CA ALA A 125 -0.64 -9.84 24.94
C ALA A 125 -1.78 -9.19 24.15
N LEU A 126 -2.79 -8.63 24.83
CA LEU A 126 -3.89 -7.91 24.20
C LEU A 126 -3.40 -6.67 23.46
N PHE A 127 -2.56 -5.83 24.10
CA PHE A 127 -2.04 -4.64 23.45
C PHE A 127 -1.16 -4.98 22.24
N ILE A 128 -0.15 -5.83 22.42
CA ILE A 128 0.80 -6.19 21.35
C ILE A 128 0.07 -6.93 20.23
N GLY A 129 -0.81 -7.89 20.56
CA GLY A 129 -1.58 -8.66 19.59
C GLY A 129 -2.48 -7.77 18.75
N SER A 130 -3.22 -6.85 19.39
CA SER A 130 -4.10 -5.91 18.69
C SER A 130 -3.31 -4.96 17.79
N LEU A 131 -2.19 -4.43 18.28
CA LEU A 131 -1.31 -3.55 17.50
C LEU A 131 -0.74 -4.29 16.28
N THR A 132 -0.23 -5.50 16.49
CA THR A 132 0.31 -6.36 15.43
C THR A 132 -0.75 -6.69 14.40
N LEU A 133 -1.98 -6.96 14.82
CA LEU A 133 -3.08 -7.27 13.93
C LEU A 133 -3.48 -6.06 13.07
N VAL A 134 -3.54 -4.85 13.64
CA VAL A 134 -3.79 -3.61 12.87
C VAL A 134 -2.67 -3.35 11.87
N PHE A 135 -1.41 -3.45 12.28
CA PHE A 135 -0.28 -3.21 11.38
C PHE A 135 -0.16 -4.27 10.27
N SER A 136 -0.31 -5.55 10.61
CA SER A 136 -0.21 -6.64 9.64
C SER A 136 -1.36 -6.62 8.63
N SER A 137 -2.60 -6.35 9.07
CA SER A 137 -3.74 -6.20 8.17
C SER A 137 -3.59 -5.02 7.21
N TYR A 138 -3.03 -3.90 7.68
CA TYR A 138 -2.68 -2.74 6.84
C TYR A 138 -1.63 -3.08 5.78
N LEU A 139 -0.51 -3.68 6.18
CA LEU A 139 0.55 -4.05 5.24
C LEU A 139 0.06 -5.10 4.23
N TYR A 140 -0.76 -6.04 4.69
CA TYR A 140 -1.38 -7.04 3.82
C TYR A 140 -2.28 -6.38 2.76
N ASP A 141 -3.17 -5.46 3.15
CA ASP A 141 -4.05 -4.73 2.22
C ASP A 141 -3.25 -4.04 1.12
N TRP A 142 -2.17 -3.35 1.50
CA TRP A 142 -1.34 -2.64 0.54
C TRP A 142 -0.55 -3.55 -0.39
N ILE A 143 0.25 -4.47 0.16
CA ILE A 143 1.18 -5.30 -0.62
C ILE A 143 0.40 -6.30 -1.47
N HIS A 144 -0.54 -7.03 -0.85
CA HIS A 144 -1.29 -8.08 -1.53
C HIS A 144 -2.33 -7.51 -2.48
N GLY A 145 -3.02 -6.44 -2.07
CA GLY A 145 -3.98 -5.75 -2.92
C GLY A 145 -3.32 -5.19 -4.18
N LYS A 146 -2.10 -4.65 -4.07
CA LYS A 146 -1.29 -4.22 -5.22
C LYS A 146 -0.96 -5.37 -6.15
N HIS A 147 -0.40 -6.45 -5.60
CA HIS A 147 -0.05 -7.63 -6.39
C HIS A 147 -1.24 -8.21 -7.17
N ILE A 148 -2.43 -8.25 -6.56
CA ILE A 148 -3.65 -8.74 -7.20
C ILE A 148 -4.10 -7.84 -8.33
N LEU A 149 -4.06 -6.51 -8.14
CA LEU A 149 -4.43 -5.58 -9.20
C LEU A 149 -3.50 -5.77 -10.39
N GLU A 150 -2.19 -5.81 -10.17
CA GLU A 150 -1.18 -6.02 -11.21
C GLU A 150 -1.41 -7.33 -11.95
N LYS A 151 -1.67 -8.43 -11.23
CA LYS A 151 -1.98 -9.72 -11.84
C LYS A 151 -3.21 -9.67 -12.73
N LYS A 152 -4.31 -9.06 -12.28
CA LYS A 152 -5.54 -8.90 -13.10
C LYS A 152 -5.27 -8.06 -14.34
N GLN A 153 -4.46 -7.01 -14.21
CA GLN A 153 -4.07 -6.18 -15.34
C GLN A 153 -3.18 -6.95 -16.34
N GLU A 154 -2.28 -7.81 -15.88
CA GLU A 154 -1.50 -8.68 -16.76
C GLU A 154 -2.38 -9.67 -17.52
N GLU A 155 -3.36 -10.29 -16.85
CA GLU A 155 -4.33 -11.17 -17.49
C GLU A 155 -5.12 -10.43 -18.57
N ILE A 156 -5.55 -9.19 -18.31
CA ILE A 156 -6.21 -8.33 -19.31
C ILE A 156 -5.25 -8.00 -20.46
N ARG A 157 -4.01 -7.58 -20.16
CA ARG A 157 -2.99 -7.27 -21.19
C ARG A 157 -2.68 -8.47 -22.07
N TYR A 158 -2.72 -9.68 -21.52
CA TYR A 158 -2.56 -10.93 -22.27
C TYR A 158 -3.79 -11.22 -23.14
N LYS A 159 -5.00 -11.19 -22.56
CA LYS A 159 -6.29 -11.43 -23.24
C LYS A 159 -6.47 -10.60 -24.52
N TYR A 160 -6.08 -9.32 -24.48
CA TYR A 160 -6.19 -8.42 -25.63
C TYR A 160 -4.90 -8.32 -26.48
N GLY A 161 -3.87 -9.13 -26.20
CA GLY A 161 -2.60 -9.11 -26.95
C GLY A 161 -1.81 -7.80 -26.81
N ILE A 162 -2.13 -6.98 -25.80
CA ILE A 162 -1.45 -5.70 -25.51
C ILE A 162 0.00 -5.97 -25.12
N LYS A 163 0.24 -7.02 -24.33
CA LYS A 163 1.59 -7.41 -23.87
C LYS A 163 2.54 -7.69 -25.05
N PHE A 164 2.07 -8.45 -26.04
CA PHE A 164 2.84 -8.80 -27.24
C PHE A 164 3.08 -7.58 -28.14
N LYS A 165 2.06 -6.69 -28.30
CA LYS A 165 2.23 -5.44 -29.04
C LYS A 165 3.25 -4.50 -28.37
N MET A 166 3.24 -4.41 -27.04
CA MET A 166 4.23 -3.64 -26.28
C MET A 166 5.64 -4.19 -26.47
N GLU A 167 5.83 -5.51 -26.31
CA GLU A 167 7.12 -6.18 -26.52
C GLU A 167 7.67 -5.96 -27.94
N LYS A 168 6.81 -6.11 -28.96
CA LYS A 168 7.17 -5.79 -30.35
C LYS A 168 7.50 -4.31 -30.55
N SER A 169 6.75 -3.38 -29.93
CA SER A 169 7.06 -1.95 -30.05
C SER A 169 8.39 -1.59 -29.38
N LEU A 170 8.73 -2.22 -28.25
CA LEU A 170 9.99 -2.03 -27.54
C LEU A 170 11.18 -2.55 -28.35
N SER A 171 11.04 -3.67 -29.07
CA SER A 171 12.10 -4.17 -29.95
C SER A 171 12.38 -3.28 -31.17
N PHE A 172 11.42 -2.44 -31.59
CA PHE A 172 11.63 -1.41 -32.61
C PHE A 172 12.23 -0.10 -32.07
N ILE A 173 12.20 0.14 -30.75
CA ILE A 173 12.75 1.35 -30.08
C ILE A 173 14.16 1.07 -29.51
N SER A 174 14.89 0.08 -30.03
CA SER A 174 16.32 -0.06 -29.74
C SER A 174 17.13 1.02 -30.47
N ASN A 175 17.06 2.25 -29.97
CA ASN A 175 18.03 3.29 -30.26
C ASN A 175 19.23 3.07 -29.31
N PRO A 176 20.49 3.04 -29.77
CA PRO A 176 21.64 2.60 -28.97
C PRO A 176 21.97 3.49 -27.75
N ASP A 177 21.30 4.64 -27.60
CA ASP A 177 21.60 5.62 -26.55
C ASP A 177 20.97 5.31 -25.19
N TYR A 178 20.10 4.29 -25.08
CA TYR A 178 19.49 3.89 -23.81
C TYR A 178 19.63 2.38 -23.57
N PRO A 179 20.07 1.95 -22.36
CA PRO A 179 20.09 0.54 -22.03
C PRO A 179 18.64 0.03 -21.87
N SER A 180 18.14 -0.67 -22.87
CA SER A 180 16.92 -1.48 -22.77
C SER A 180 17.30 -2.91 -22.37
N VAL A 181 16.74 -3.41 -21.27
CA VAL A 181 16.81 -4.83 -20.92
C VAL A 181 15.78 -5.56 -21.79
N SER A 182 16.23 -6.25 -22.83
CA SER A 182 15.41 -7.22 -23.55
C SER A 182 15.42 -8.54 -22.79
N ILE A 183 14.25 -9.00 -22.35
CA ILE A 183 14.09 -10.37 -21.84
C ILE A 183 13.55 -11.18 -23.00
N THR A 184 14.44 -11.92 -23.68
CA THR A 184 14.05 -12.89 -24.69
C THR A 184 13.64 -14.18 -23.97
N LEU A 185 12.37 -14.56 -24.07
CA LEU A 185 11.92 -15.89 -23.65
C LEU A 185 12.11 -16.86 -24.82
N ASN A 186 13.06 -17.78 -24.70
CA ASN A 186 13.16 -18.94 -25.58
C ASN A 186 12.15 -19.99 -25.12
N PHE A 187 11.30 -20.45 -26.04
CA PHE A 187 10.50 -21.66 -25.90
C PHE A 187 11.25 -22.84 -26.51
#